data_AF-T0FLQ3-F1
#
_entry.id   AF-T0FLQ3-F1
#
_cell.length_a   1.000
_cell.length_b   1.000
_cell.length_c   1.000
_cell.angle_alpha   90.00
_cell.angle_beta   90.00
_cell.angle_gamma   90.00
#
_symmetry.space_group_name_H-M   'P 1'
#
loop_
_entity.id
_entity.type
_entity.pdbx_description
1 polymer ?
#
loop_
_entity_poly.entity_id
_entity_poly.type
_entity_poly.pdbx_seq_one_letter_code
_entity_poly.pdbx_strand_id
1 'polypeptide(L)'
;MGETVVLGNNSTIAGFQIENSDYRLINTRCAVCLENKMGTIIRNNSISTYQPDRNGSGIYISGNGGNHSIISNHFTRSTYSINEVSQTYRSKAEYNLFQNVRFTAVVRVGNLDLGGGGSSAGENTFRCYNFTSQILTEGLSGVTVFARNNIWGHIPIQQTTNMNDWCKDIMNLEPVSKLFVERKGNNINVKWTNIIQRYRMHFGNK
;
A
#
# COMPACT_ATOMS: atom_id res chain seq x y z
N MET A 1 -28.80 14.83 -9.76
CA MET A 1 -27.67 15.29 -8.92
C MET A 1 -27.61 14.35 -7.73
N GLY A 2 -26.53 13.59 -7.57
CA GLY A 2 -26.34 12.74 -6.39
C GLY A 2 -25.62 13.56 -5.33
N GLU A 3 -26.10 13.54 -4.09
CA GLU A 3 -25.47 14.23 -2.97
C GLU A 3 -24.16 13.51 -2.59
N THR A 4 -23.05 14.24 -2.61
CA THR A 4 -21.75 13.76 -2.14
C THR A 4 -21.71 13.83 -0.62
N VAL A 5 -21.56 12.70 0.06
CA VAL A 5 -21.29 12.69 1.51
C VAL A 5 -19.90 13.28 1.76
N VAL A 6 -19.84 14.46 2.38
CA VAL A 6 -18.57 15.09 2.76
C VAL A 6 -18.13 14.56 4.11
N LEU A 7 -16.98 13.89 4.14
CA LEU A 7 -16.41 13.36 5.38
C LEU A 7 -15.74 14.47 6.22
N GLY A 8 -16.04 14.47 7.52
CA GLY A 8 -15.29 15.22 8.52
C GLY A 8 -14.05 14.45 9.01
N ASN A 9 -13.24 15.09 9.85
CA ASN A 9 -12.19 14.39 10.60
C ASN A 9 -12.81 13.38 11.58
N ASN A 10 -12.05 12.34 11.94
CA ASN A 10 -12.45 11.29 12.87
C ASN A 10 -13.74 10.55 12.47
N SER A 11 -14.08 10.58 11.17
CA SER A 11 -15.24 9.87 10.65
C SER A 11 -15.04 8.35 10.72
N THR A 12 -16.12 7.59 10.82
CA THR A 12 -16.10 6.13 10.66
C THR A 12 -16.90 5.72 9.44
N ILE A 13 -16.30 4.93 8.56
CA ILE A 13 -16.93 4.31 7.40
C ILE A 13 -16.88 2.80 7.59
N ALA A 14 -18.03 2.16 7.78
CA ALA A 14 -18.05 0.73 8.06
C ALA A 14 -19.27 -0.01 7.53
N GLY A 15 -19.03 -1.22 7.02
CA GLY A 15 -20.08 -2.15 6.59
C GLY A 15 -20.66 -1.86 5.21
N PHE A 16 -19.98 -1.07 4.38
CA PHE A 16 -20.46 -0.68 3.07
C PHE A 16 -19.77 -1.44 1.93
N GLN A 17 -20.48 -1.57 0.82
CA GLN A 17 -19.88 -1.75 -0.50
C GLN A 17 -19.67 -0.36 -1.12
N ILE A 18 -18.41 0.00 -1.35
CA ILE A 18 -18.00 1.32 -1.86
C ILE A 18 -17.36 1.11 -3.22
N GLU A 19 -17.99 1.64 -4.26
CA GLU A 19 -17.50 1.55 -5.63
C GLU A 19 -17.40 2.94 -6.24
N ASN A 20 -16.25 3.24 -6.84
CA ASN A 20 -16.14 4.34 -7.78
C ASN A 20 -16.12 3.77 -9.21
N SER A 21 -17.23 3.96 -9.92
CA SER A 21 -17.43 3.49 -11.29
C SER A 21 -17.18 4.57 -12.36
N ASP A 22 -16.73 5.77 -11.99
CA ASP A 22 -16.56 6.87 -12.94
C ASP A 22 -15.29 6.71 -13.79
N TYR A 23 -15.50 6.41 -15.07
CA TYR A 23 -14.46 6.19 -16.06
C TYR A 23 -13.88 7.48 -16.65
N ARG A 24 -14.43 8.67 -16.34
CA ARG A 24 -14.13 9.93 -17.06
C ARG A 24 -13.11 10.84 -16.38
N LEU A 25 -12.90 10.76 -15.07
CA LEU A 25 -12.04 11.70 -14.34
C LEU A 25 -10.68 11.07 -14.03
N ILE A 26 -9.60 11.43 -14.72
CA ILE A 26 -8.32 10.67 -14.66
C ILE A 26 -7.51 10.90 -13.36
N ASN A 27 -7.73 12.02 -12.66
CA ASN A 27 -6.85 12.49 -11.57
C ASN A 27 -7.51 12.54 -10.17
N THR A 28 -8.78 12.18 -10.02
CA THR A 28 -9.55 12.26 -8.75
C THR A 28 -10.28 10.96 -8.38
N ARG A 29 -9.86 9.83 -8.95
CA ARG A 29 -10.53 8.53 -8.80
C ARG A 29 -10.23 7.93 -7.42
N CYS A 30 -11.00 8.29 -6.40
CA CYS A 30 -11.03 7.53 -5.15
C CYS A 30 -12.43 6.98 -4.86
N ALA A 31 -12.50 5.74 -4.37
CA ALA A 31 -13.72 5.27 -3.70
C ALA A 31 -13.89 5.97 -2.34
N VAL A 32 -12.78 6.20 -1.63
CA VAL A 32 -12.74 7.03 -0.41
C VAL A 32 -11.61 8.04 -0.52
N CYS A 33 -11.96 9.33 -0.54
CA CYS A 33 -11.01 10.44 -0.65
C CYS A 33 -10.78 11.08 0.73
N LEU A 34 -9.55 11.03 1.22
CA LEU A 34 -9.15 11.53 2.53
C LEU A 34 -8.16 12.71 2.41
N GLU A 35 -8.48 13.66 1.52
CA GLU A 35 -7.67 14.87 1.36
C GLU A 35 -7.84 15.80 2.57
N ASN A 36 -6.71 16.08 3.25
CA ASN A 36 -6.67 16.89 4.47
C ASN A 36 -7.57 16.36 5.60
N LYS A 37 -7.84 15.05 5.61
CA LYS A 37 -8.64 14.39 6.67
C LYS A 37 -7.75 13.70 7.67
N MET A 38 -8.16 13.71 8.93
CA MET A 38 -7.42 13.11 10.04
C MET A 38 -8.27 12.06 10.74
N GLY A 39 -7.64 10.98 11.21
CA GLY A 39 -8.25 10.08 12.21
C GLY A 39 -9.41 9.21 11.73
N THR A 40 -9.73 9.22 10.44
CA THR A 40 -10.80 8.39 9.87
C THR A 40 -10.56 6.89 10.10
N ILE A 41 -11.60 6.18 10.52
CA ILE A 41 -11.64 4.72 10.63
C ILE A 41 -12.41 4.17 9.43
N ILE A 42 -11.78 3.31 8.65
CA ILE A 42 -12.38 2.63 7.49
C ILE A 42 -12.30 1.14 7.77
N ARG A 43 -13.44 0.49 8.04
CA ARG A 43 -13.45 -0.92 8.43
C ARG A 43 -14.57 -1.76 7.88
N ASN A 44 -14.30 -3.05 7.65
CA ASN A 44 -15.32 -4.02 7.21
C ASN A 44 -16.08 -3.56 5.96
N ASN A 45 -15.40 -2.88 5.03
CA ASN A 45 -15.99 -2.47 3.75
C ASN A 45 -15.49 -3.37 2.62
N SER A 46 -16.30 -3.50 1.57
CA SER A 46 -15.83 -3.94 0.25
C SER A 46 -15.54 -2.71 -0.60
N ILE A 47 -14.32 -2.56 -1.09
CA ILE A 47 -13.86 -1.35 -1.79
C ILE A 47 -13.33 -1.70 -3.18
N SER A 48 -13.87 -1.05 -4.21
CA SER A 48 -13.45 -1.26 -5.59
C SER A 48 -13.45 0.02 -6.43
N THR A 49 -12.61 0.05 -7.46
CA THR A 49 -12.66 1.07 -8.51
C THR A 49 -12.87 0.40 -9.87
N TYR A 50 -13.75 0.93 -10.71
CA TYR A 50 -13.96 0.37 -12.04
C TYR A 50 -12.86 0.83 -13.00
N GLN A 51 -11.65 0.23 -12.93
CA GLN A 51 -10.69 0.07 -14.04
C GLN A 51 -9.32 -0.48 -13.55
N PRO A 52 -8.82 -1.58 -14.14
CA PRO A 52 -7.52 -2.17 -13.79
C PRO A 52 -6.29 -1.49 -14.46
N ASP A 53 -6.50 -0.59 -15.42
CA ASP A 53 -5.44 -0.01 -16.26
C ASP A 53 -5.17 1.48 -16.03
N ARG A 54 -5.97 2.17 -15.20
CA ARG A 54 -5.86 3.63 -14.96
C ARG A 54 -5.89 3.96 -13.47
N ASN A 55 -5.27 5.08 -13.09
CA ASN A 55 -4.92 5.61 -11.74
C ASN A 55 -6.01 5.65 -10.63
N GLY A 56 -7.00 4.77 -10.62
CA GLY A 56 -8.03 4.62 -9.60
C GLY A 56 -7.49 4.13 -8.27
N SER A 57 -7.78 4.89 -7.21
CA SER A 57 -7.45 4.58 -5.83
C SER A 57 -8.67 4.03 -5.08
N GLY A 58 -8.54 2.93 -4.34
CA GLY A 58 -9.58 2.51 -3.40
C GLY A 58 -9.73 3.57 -2.31
N ILE A 59 -8.63 3.83 -1.62
CA ILE A 59 -8.48 4.93 -0.66
C ILE A 59 -7.35 5.83 -1.13
N TYR A 60 -7.60 7.13 -1.18
CA TYR A 60 -6.58 8.15 -1.48
C TYR A 60 -6.35 9.04 -0.26
N ILE A 61 -5.10 9.11 0.20
CA ILE A 61 -4.69 9.88 1.38
C ILE A 61 -3.70 10.95 0.93
N SER A 62 -4.05 12.23 1.10
CA SER A 62 -3.27 13.35 0.58
C SER A 62 -3.37 14.61 1.46
N GLY A 63 -2.53 15.59 1.14
CA GLY A 63 -2.45 16.86 1.88
C GLY A 63 -1.95 16.65 3.31
N ASN A 64 -2.48 17.44 4.24
CA ASN A 64 -2.16 17.41 5.67
C ASN A 64 -2.92 16.31 6.44
N GLY A 65 -3.38 15.28 5.74
CA GLY A 65 -4.15 14.18 6.33
C GLY A 65 -3.31 13.12 7.06
N GLY A 66 -3.97 12.05 7.49
CA GLY A 66 -3.33 10.86 8.06
C GLY A 66 -3.87 10.43 9.42
N ASN A 67 -3.08 9.60 10.12
CA ASN A 67 -3.50 8.89 11.34
C ASN A 67 -4.81 8.07 11.14
N HIS A 68 -4.99 7.52 9.94
CA HIS A 68 -6.17 6.71 9.62
C HIS A 68 -6.00 5.27 10.06
N SER A 69 -7.13 4.62 10.35
CA SER A 69 -7.20 3.19 10.63
C SER A 69 -7.95 2.48 9.51
N ILE A 70 -7.23 1.69 8.69
CA ILE A 70 -7.79 0.94 7.57
C ILE A 70 -7.77 -0.55 7.97
N ILE A 71 -8.91 -1.08 8.40
CA ILE A 71 -8.97 -2.35 9.13
C ILE A 71 -9.99 -3.30 8.51
N SER A 72 -9.60 -4.55 8.22
CA SER A 72 -10.53 -5.60 7.81
C SER A 72 -11.39 -5.24 6.59
N ASN A 73 -10.86 -4.47 5.65
CA ASN A 73 -11.52 -4.18 4.38
C ASN A 73 -11.13 -5.22 3.33
N HIS A 74 -12.03 -5.45 2.38
CA HIS A 74 -11.77 -6.24 1.18
C HIS A 74 -11.62 -5.31 -0.02
N PHE A 75 -10.42 -5.20 -0.55
CA PHE A 75 -10.12 -4.45 -1.76
C PHE A 75 -10.15 -5.38 -2.97
N THR A 76 -10.87 -4.96 -4.00
CA THR A 76 -10.90 -5.70 -5.26
C THR A 76 -11.03 -4.80 -6.49
N ARG A 77 -10.47 -5.26 -7.61
CA ARG A 77 -10.53 -4.57 -8.92
C ARG A 77 -9.93 -3.15 -8.93
N SER A 78 -9.13 -2.81 -7.93
CA SER A 78 -8.51 -1.48 -7.81
C SER A 78 -7.14 -1.43 -8.48
N THR A 79 -6.81 -0.31 -9.12
CA THR A 79 -5.45 -0.08 -9.63
C THR A 79 -4.48 0.22 -8.49
N TYR A 80 -4.82 1.18 -7.63
CA TYR A 80 -4.13 1.44 -6.37
C TYR A 80 -5.11 1.19 -5.24
N SER A 81 -4.88 0.21 -4.36
CA SER A 81 -5.88 -0.05 -3.29
C SER A 81 -5.80 1.03 -2.22
N ILE A 82 -4.59 1.26 -1.69
CA ILE A 82 -4.27 2.40 -0.84
C ILE A 82 -3.20 3.23 -1.55
N ASN A 83 -3.52 4.50 -1.81
CA ASN A 83 -2.59 5.45 -2.42
C ASN A 83 -2.26 6.54 -1.39
N GLU A 84 -1.06 6.43 -0.82
CA GLU A 84 -0.58 7.24 0.29
C GLU A 84 0.45 8.26 -0.22
N VAL A 85 0.04 9.53 -0.19
CA VAL A 85 0.81 10.69 -0.66
C VAL A 85 0.92 11.79 0.43
N SER A 86 0.39 11.55 1.62
CA SER A 86 0.32 12.54 2.70
C SER A 86 1.58 12.55 3.56
N GLN A 87 2.18 13.73 3.71
CA GLN A 87 3.49 13.88 4.33
C GLN A 87 3.45 13.99 5.86
N THR A 88 2.27 14.03 6.48
CA THR A 88 2.18 14.52 7.86
C THR A 88 2.08 13.42 8.90
N TYR A 89 1.09 12.53 8.80
CA TYR A 89 0.81 11.57 9.86
C TYR A 89 0.68 10.14 9.33
N ARG A 90 1.38 9.22 10.00
CA ARG A 90 1.37 7.80 9.63
C ARG A 90 -0.02 7.19 9.82
N SER A 91 -0.57 6.62 8.77
CA SER A 91 -1.78 5.80 8.81
C SER A 91 -1.42 4.32 8.96
N LYS A 92 -2.35 3.51 9.48
CA LYS A 92 -2.18 2.07 9.63
C LYS A 92 -3.15 1.29 8.75
N ALA A 93 -2.69 0.16 8.24
CA ALA A 93 -3.49 -0.81 7.52
C ALA A 93 -3.23 -2.22 8.06
N GLU A 94 -4.29 -2.87 8.54
CA GLU A 94 -4.22 -4.19 9.19
C GLU A 94 -5.43 -5.07 8.86
N TYR A 95 -5.22 -6.39 8.81
CA TYR A 95 -6.27 -7.40 8.54
C TYR A 95 -7.02 -7.24 7.21
N ASN A 96 -6.51 -6.43 6.27
CA ASN A 96 -7.19 -6.20 5.00
C ASN A 96 -6.90 -7.34 4.02
N LEU A 97 -7.89 -7.67 3.19
CA LEU A 97 -7.75 -8.58 2.06
C LEU A 97 -7.62 -7.77 0.77
N PHE A 98 -6.53 -7.97 0.05
CA PHE A 98 -6.30 -7.39 -1.27
C PHE A 98 -6.36 -8.50 -2.31
N GLN A 99 -7.38 -8.49 -3.15
CA GLN A 99 -7.63 -9.56 -4.12
C GLN A 99 -8.00 -8.98 -5.49
N ASN A 100 -7.30 -9.42 -6.54
CA ASN A 100 -7.50 -8.92 -7.90
C ASN A 100 -7.29 -7.41 -7.99
N VAL A 101 -6.23 -6.91 -7.36
CA VAL A 101 -5.82 -5.50 -7.36
C VAL A 101 -4.46 -5.34 -8.03
N ARG A 102 -4.23 -4.25 -8.76
CA ARG A 102 -2.96 -4.05 -9.47
C ARG A 102 -1.80 -3.69 -8.53
N PHE A 103 -2.04 -2.75 -7.64
CA PHE A 103 -1.19 -2.41 -6.52
C PHE A 103 -1.99 -2.42 -5.23
N THR A 104 -1.45 -3.08 -4.20
CA THR A 104 -2.03 -3.05 -2.86
C THR A 104 -1.78 -1.68 -2.22
N ALA A 105 -0.52 -1.25 -2.20
CA ALA A 105 -0.17 0.04 -1.64
C ALA A 105 0.80 0.79 -2.56
N VAL A 106 0.51 2.07 -2.81
CA VAL A 106 1.47 3.03 -3.36
C VAL A 106 1.88 3.94 -2.23
N VAL A 107 3.16 3.92 -1.85
CA VAL A 107 3.69 4.68 -0.72
C VAL A 107 4.76 5.64 -1.24
N ARG A 108 4.42 6.93 -1.30
CA ARG A 108 5.32 7.96 -1.86
C ARG A 108 6.18 8.64 -0.79
N VAL A 109 5.68 8.71 0.43
CA VAL A 109 6.26 9.53 1.51
C VAL A 109 6.53 8.73 2.79
N GLY A 110 6.14 7.45 2.85
CA GLY A 110 6.50 6.55 3.94
C GLY A 110 5.59 6.61 5.16
N ASN A 111 4.37 7.13 5.00
CA ASN A 111 3.43 7.31 6.09
C ASN A 111 2.33 6.24 6.10
N LEU A 112 2.65 5.03 5.63
CA LEU A 112 1.78 3.86 5.73
C LEU A 112 2.46 2.73 6.52
N ASP A 113 1.85 2.32 7.63
CA ASP A 113 2.21 1.12 8.39
C ASP A 113 1.32 -0.06 7.99
N LEU A 114 1.85 -0.97 7.17
CA LEU A 114 1.25 -2.26 6.83
C LEU A 114 1.70 -3.37 7.80
N GLY A 115 2.39 -3.04 8.89
CA GLY A 115 2.77 -3.97 9.96
C GLY A 115 4.19 -3.76 10.48
N GLY A 116 4.35 -3.73 11.80
CA GLY A 116 5.66 -3.71 12.46
C GLY A 116 6.36 -2.35 12.54
N GLY A 117 5.66 -1.26 12.20
CA GLY A 117 6.07 0.13 12.42
C GLY A 117 5.67 0.70 13.79
N GLY A 118 5.10 -0.13 14.66
CA GLY A 118 4.66 0.22 16.02
C GLY A 118 3.18 0.61 16.11
N SER A 119 2.50 0.84 14.99
CA SER A 119 1.08 1.22 14.96
C SER A 119 0.16 0.16 14.37
N SER A 120 0.66 -0.63 13.41
CA SER A 120 -0.09 -1.69 12.74
C SER A 120 0.37 -3.08 13.16
N ALA A 121 -0.59 -3.97 13.42
CA ALA A 121 -0.33 -5.40 13.58
C ALA A 121 0.15 -6.07 12.28
N GLY A 122 -0.20 -5.48 11.13
CA GLY A 122 -0.07 -6.12 9.82
C GLY A 122 -1.24 -7.08 9.58
N GLU A 123 -0.94 -8.34 9.29
CA GLU A 123 -1.95 -9.38 9.03
C GLU A 123 -2.83 -9.10 7.80
N ASN A 124 -2.32 -8.30 6.87
CA ASN A 124 -2.95 -8.13 5.58
C ASN A 124 -2.66 -9.36 4.70
N THR A 125 -3.61 -9.71 3.85
CA THR A 125 -3.47 -10.79 2.87
C THR A 125 -3.41 -10.19 1.47
N PHE A 126 -2.30 -10.43 0.78
CA PHE A 126 -2.07 -9.98 -0.59
C PHE A 126 -2.22 -11.16 -1.56
N ARG A 127 -3.40 -11.30 -2.16
CA ARG A 127 -3.64 -12.30 -3.21
C ARG A 127 -3.19 -11.72 -4.55
N CYS A 128 -2.04 -12.18 -5.03
CA CYS A 128 -1.56 -11.88 -6.37
C CYS A 128 -2.52 -12.45 -7.43
N TYR A 129 -2.88 -11.65 -8.42
CA TYR A 129 -3.65 -12.11 -9.58
C TYR A 129 -3.15 -11.39 -10.82
N ASN A 130 -2.51 -12.11 -11.75
CA ASN A 130 -2.18 -11.64 -13.10
C ASN A 130 -1.47 -10.26 -13.16
N PHE A 131 -0.14 -10.25 -13.09
CA PHE A 131 0.73 -9.09 -13.38
C PHE A 131 0.79 -7.98 -12.32
N THR A 132 0.38 -8.25 -11.08
CA THR A 132 0.19 -7.23 -10.05
C THR A 132 1.36 -7.17 -9.08
N SER A 133 1.86 -5.97 -8.80
CA SER A 133 2.88 -5.76 -7.77
C SER A 133 2.25 -5.30 -6.48
N GLN A 134 2.65 -5.82 -5.32
CA GLN A 134 1.87 -5.62 -4.10
C GLN A 134 2.16 -4.24 -3.50
N ILE A 135 3.42 -3.88 -3.29
CA ILE A 135 3.83 -2.56 -2.82
C ILE A 135 4.62 -1.85 -3.90
N LEU A 136 4.25 -0.59 -4.18
CA LEU A 136 5.01 0.35 -5.00
C LEU A 136 5.52 1.49 -4.13
N THR A 137 6.83 1.74 -4.17
CA THR A 137 7.44 2.92 -3.54
C THR A 137 7.97 3.87 -4.60
N GLU A 138 7.44 5.10 -4.62
CA GLU A 138 7.84 6.14 -5.58
C GLU A 138 8.52 7.30 -4.85
N GLY A 139 9.79 7.57 -5.20
CA GLY A 139 10.27 8.94 -5.37
C GLY A 139 10.76 9.73 -4.15
N LEU A 140 11.04 9.13 -2.99
CA LEU A 140 11.76 9.85 -1.92
C LEU A 140 12.80 8.97 -1.22
N SER A 141 14.05 9.45 -1.21
CA SER A 141 15.13 8.87 -0.42
C SER A 141 14.78 8.88 1.07
N GLY A 142 14.98 7.76 1.76
CA GLY A 142 14.72 7.64 3.20
C GLY A 142 13.30 7.20 3.58
N VAL A 143 12.43 6.92 2.62
CA VAL A 143 11.11 6.33 2.88
C VAL A 143 11.24 4.92 3.47
N THR A 144 10.51 4.67 4.56
CA THR A 144 10.45 3.37 5.25
C THR A 144 9.02 2.84 5.18
N VAL A 145 8.82 1.62 4.64
CA VAL A 145 7.49 1.00 4.52
C VAL A 145 7.38 -0.24 5.39
N PHE A 146 6.78 -0.12 6.57
CA PHE A 146 6.61 -1.25 7.47
C PHE A 146 5.55 -2.21 6.93
N ALA A 147 5.90 -3.49 6.74
CA ALA A 147 5.01 -4.51 6.16
C ALA A 147 5.24 -5.92 6.77
N ARG A 148 5.45 -6.00 8.08
CA ARG A 148 5.57 -7.29 8.80
C ARG A 148 4.23 -8.00 8.93
N ASN A 149 4.32 -9.31 9.16
CA ASN A 149 3.20 -10.18 9.48
C ASN A 149 2.09 -10.19 8.41
N ASN A 150 2.45 -9.98 7.15
CA ASN A 150 1.51 -10.07 6.04
C ASN A 150 1.66 -11.42 5.30
N ILE A 151 0.57 -11.87 4.69
CA ILE A 151 0.58 -13.02 3.77
C ILE A 151 0.82 -12.48 2.37
N TRP A 152 1.93 -12.88 1.76
CA TRP A 152 2.38 -12.41 0.45
C TRP A 152 1.96 -13.36 -0.68
N GLY A 153 1.90 -12.82 -1.90
CA GLY A 153 1.49 -13.58 -3.08
C GLY A 153 2.55 -14.57 -3.56
N HIS A 154 3.82 -14.29 -3.30
CA HIS A 154 4.93 -15.19 -3.64
C HIS A 154 5.76 -15.55 -2.42
N ILE A 155 6.34 -16.76 -2.45
CA ILE A 155 7.30 -17.26 -1.47
C ILE A 155 8.48 -17.87 -2.26
N PRO A 156 9.71 -17.32 -2.16
CA PRO A 156 10.09 -16.14 -1.38
C PRO A 156 9.49 -14.85 -1.96
N ILE A 157 9.42 -13.82 -1.11
CA ILE A 157 9.02 -12.46 -1.52
C ILE A 157 9.94 -11.99 -2.64
N GLN A 158 9.36 -11.49 -3.74
CA GLN A 158 10.08 -11.01 -4.91
C GLN A 158 10.10 -9.49 -4.96
N GLN A 159 11.26 -8.93 -5.35
CA GLN A 159 11.45 -7.49 -5.47
C GLN A 159 12.03 -7.11 -6.83
N THR A 160 11.72 -5.89 -7.28
CA THR A 160 12.30 -5.30 -8.49
C THR A 160 12.45 -3.79 -8.34
N THR A 161 13.35 -3.21 -9.14
CA THR A 161 13.43 -1.76 -9.38
C THR A 161 12.90 -1.39 -10.77
N ASN A 162 12.55 -2.37 -11.60
CA ASN A 162 12.08 -2.17 -12.96
C ASN A 162 10.55 -2.14 -12.97
N MET A 163 9.98 -1.03 -13.42
CA MET A 163 8.52 -0.90 -13.51
C MET A 163 7.87 -1.85 -14.54
N ASN A 164 8.68 -2.38 -15.47
CA ASN A 164 8.23 -3.35 -16.47
C ASN A 164 8.30 -4.80 -15.97
N ASP A 165 8.93 -5.04 -14.81
CA ASP A 165 8.90 -6.36 -14.19
C ASP A 165 7.54 -6.59 -13.57
N TRP A 166 6.73 -7.39 -14.25
CA TRP A 166 5.42 -7.76 -13.77
C TRP A 166 5.51 -8.79 -12.64
N CYS A 167 4.49 -8.80 -11.78
CA CYS A 167 4.30 -9.84 -10.77
C CYS A 167 5.39 -9.88 -9.69
N LYS A 168 5.71 -8.71 -9.09
CA LYS A 168 6.68 -8.61 -7.98
C LYS A 168 6.01 -8.12 -6.73
N ASP A 169 6.22 -8.78 -5.60
CA ASP A 169 5.62 -8.35 -4.34
C ASP A 169 5.98 -6.90 -4.00
N ILE A 170 7.21 -6.49 -4.31
CA ILE A 170 7.72 -5.15 -4.02
C ILE A 170 8.36 -4.55 -5.27
N MET A 171 7.89 -3.37 -5.66
CA MET A 171 8.49 -2.53 -6.70
C MET A 171 9.06 -1.27 -6.07
N ASN A 172 10.38 -1.16 -6.07
CA ASN A 172 11.10 -0.02 -5.50
C ASN A 172 11.78 0.79 -6.61
N LEU A 173 11.16 1.89 -7.04
CA LEU A 173 11.71 2.71 -8.12
C LEU A 173 12.94 3.54 -7.69
N GLU A 174 13.29 3.57 -6.40
CA GLU A 174 14.46 4.28 -5.86
C GLU A 174 15.33 3.34 -4.99
N PRO A 175 16.52 2.91 -5.46
CA PRO A 175 17.34 1.89 -4.77
C PRO A 175 17.91 2.31 -3.41
N VAL A 176 17.70 3.56 -2.98
CA VAL A 176 18.12 4.08 -1.66
C VAL A 176 17.15 3.77 -0.51
N SER A 177 15.99 3.18 -0.82
CA SER A 177 14.98 2.70 0.14
C SER A 177 15.37 1.33 0.72
N LYS A 178 15.28 1.14 2.06
CA LYS A 178 15.94 0.04 2.80
C LYS A 178 15.05 -1.12 3.27
N LEU A 179 14.70 -2.05 2.38
CA LEU A 179 13.96 -3.26 2.77
C LEU A 179 14.87 -4.29 3.47
N PHE A 180 14.62 -4.65 4.73
CA PHE A 180 15.23 -5.81 5.40
C PHE A 180 14.24 -6.96 5.45
N VAL A 181 14.68 -8.19 5.32
CA VAL A 181 13.84 -9.39 5.30
C VAL A 181 14.43 -10.42 6.27
N GLU A 182 13.83 -10.65 7.44
CA GLU A 182 14.32 -11.57 8.49
C GLU A 182 13.35 -12.74 8.78
N ARG A 183 13.82 -13.98 8.66
CA ARG A 183 13.04 -15.22 8.78
C ARG A 183 12.82 -15.65 10.25
N LYS A 184 11.62 -16.13 10.61
CA LYS A 184 11.39 -16.91 11.85
C LYS A 184 10.64 -18.20 11.48
N GLY A 185 11.33 -19.35 11.51
CA GLY A 185 10.77 -20.63 11.05
C GLY A 185 10.64 -20.71 9.52
N ASN A 186 9.55 -21.26 8.97
CA ASN A 186 9.27 -21.26 7.52
C ASN A 186 8.72 -19.93 6.99
N ASN A 187 8.58 -18.91 7.84
CA ASN A 187 8.00 -17.62 7.49
C ASN A 187 9.08 -16.53 7.40
N ILE A 188 8.92 -15.67 6.38
CA ILE A 188 9.79 -14.53 6.06
C ILE A 188 9.21 -13.26 6.72
N ASN A 189 9.89 -12.63 7.67
CA ASN A 189 9.51 -11.29 8.17
C ASN A 189 10.31 -10.21 7.43
N VAL A 190 9.89 -8.95 7.53
CA VAL A 190 10.54 -7.81 6.86
C VAL A 190 10.87 -6.69 7.88
N LYS A 191 12.14 -6.39 8.14
CA LYS A 191 12.62 -5.22 8.93
C LYS A 191 13.06 -4.08 8.02
N TRP A 192 13.57 -2.94 8.51
CA TRP A 192 14.26 -1.92 7.68
C TRP A 192 15.51 -1.45 8.42
N THR A 193 16.69 -1.40 7.78
CA THR A 193 17.91 -0.78 8.35
C THR A 193 18.89 -0.30 7.26
N ASN A 194 19.78 0.63 7.60
CA ASN A 194 20.67 1.28 6.65
C ASN A 194 21.89 0.43 6.24
N ILE A 195 22.08 0.12 4.94
CA ILE A 195 23.43 -0.14 4.41
C ILE A 195 23.65 0.71 3.17
N ILE A 196 24.58 1.66 3.31
CA ILE A 196 25.23 2.38 2.22
C ILE A 196 26.03 1.33 1.44
N GLN A 197 25.66 1.06 0.19
CA GLN A 197 26.49 0.25 -0.70
C GLN A 197 27.66 1.12 -1.18
N ARG A 198 28.71 1.24 -0.37
CA ARG A 198 30.04 1.58 -0.89
C ARG A 198 30.52 0.32 -1.62
N TYR A 199 30.81 0.43 -2.93
CA TYR A 199 31.56 -0.54 -3.75
C TYR A 199 32.63 -1.29 -2.93
N ARG A 200 33.00 -2.58 -3.10
CA ARG A 200 32.94 -3.60 -4.15
C ARG A 200 33.29 -4.91 -3.42
N MET A 201 32.69 -6.07 -3.69
CA MET A 201 33.35 -7.36 -3.38
C MET A 201 33.07 -8.39 -4.48
N HIS A 202 34.12 -8.71 -5.24
CA HIS A 202 34.20 -9.91 -6.06
C HIS A 202 34.47 -11.10 -5.14
N PHE A 203 33.77 -12.21 -5.37
CA PHE A 203 34.20 -13.53 -4.93
C PHE A 203 34.05 -14.50 -6.09
N GLY A 204 35.12 -14.65 -6.86
CA GLY A 204 35.36 -15.82 -7.68
C GLY A 204 36.40 -16.68 -6.97
N ASN A 205 36.07 -17.94 -6.71
CA ASN A 205 37.07 -18.96 -6.40
C ASN A 205 37.43 -19.66 -7.71
N LYS A 206 38.70 -19.60 -8.10
CA LYS A 206 39.41 -20.67 -8.79
C LYS A 206 40.67 -20.95 -8.00
#